data_AF-A0A924REL9-F1
#
_entry.id   AF-A0A924REL9-F1
#
_cell.length_a   1.000
_cell.length_b   1.000
_cell.length_c   1.000
_cell.angle_alpha   90.00
_cell.angle_beta   90.00
_cell.angle_gamma   90.00
#
_symmetry.space_group_name_H-M   'P 1'
#
loop_
_entity.id
_entity.type
_entity.pdbx_description
1 polymer ?
#
loop_
_entity_poly.entity_id
_entity_poly.type
_entity_poly.pdbx_seq_one_letter_code
_entity_poly.pdbx_strand_id
1 'polypeptide(L)'
;MRNFDELSEKEVLALAIANEEEDGRIYADFAEGLRGDYPGSAKVFSKMAAEEGEHRRLLLDMYLEKFGAHIPLIRRQDVRGFISPPALWQMKVLSLDSVRRQAELMEIEAARFYRTAAGRSTDAPVRKLLGDLAEAEVAH
;
A
#
# COMPACT_ATOMS: atom_id res chain seq x y z
N MET A 1 -17.16 -0.70 -10.30
CA MET A 1 -15.69 -0.78 -10.32
C MET A 1 -15.18 -0.42 -11.70
N ARG A 2 -14.27 0.55 -11.80
CA ARG A 2 -13.58 0.94 -13.05
C ARG A 2 -12.42 -0.01 -13.32
N ASN A 3 -11.99 -0.13 -14.57
CA ASN A 3 -10.78 -0.89 -14.85
C ASN A 3 -9.54 -0.05 -14.51
N PHE A 4 -8.44 -0.70 -14.10
CA PHE A 4 -7.19 0.01 -13.79
C PHE A 4 -6.65 0.79 -15.00
N ASP A 5 -6.82 0.26 -16.21
CA ASP A 5 -6.41 0.88 -17.47
C ASP A 5 -7.15 2.19 -17.80
N GLU A 6 -8.30 2.43 -17.17
CA GLU A 6 -9.08 3.64 -17.33
C GLU A 6 -8.70 4.76 -16.36
N LEU A 7 -7.79 4.51 -15.42
CA LEU A 7 -7.34 5.52 -14.46
C LEU A 7 -6.34 6.48 -15.10
N SER A 8 -6.56 7.78 -14.88
CA SER A 8 -5.58 8.84 -15.16
C SER A 8 -4.40 8.78 -14.19
N GLU A 9 -3.27 9.42 -14.53
CA GLU A 9 -2.10 9.50 -13.63
C GLU A 9 -2.45 10.12 -12.27
N LYS A 10 -3.34 11.13 -12.26
CA LYS A 10 -3.91 11.71 -11.05
C LYS A 10 -4.65 10.68 -10.19
N GLU A 11 -5.46 9.82 -10.80
CA GLU A 11 -6.21 8.78 -10.09
C GLU A 11 -5.32 7.63 -9.63
N VAL A 12 -4.28 7.29 -10.40
CA VAL A 12 -3.28 6.29 -10.01
C VAL A 12 -2.50 6.73 -8.78
N LEU A 13 -2.03 7.99 -8.73
CA LEU A 13 -1.35 8.49 -7.54
C LEU A 13 -2.29 8.62 -6.33
N ALA A 14 -3.54 9.05 -6.54
CA ALA A 14 -4.53 9.09 -5.47
C ALA A 14 -4.79 7.68 -4.89
N LEU A 15 -4.86 6.66 -5.75
CA LEU A 15 -4.99 5.27 -5.34
C LEU A 15 -3.75 4.78 -4.60
N ALA A 16 -2.55 5.09 -5.09
CA ALA A 16 -1.31 4.75 -4.39
C ALA A 16 -1.27 5.34 -2.98
N ILE A 17 -1.66 6.60 -2.80
CA ILE A 17 -1.73 7.23 -1.47
C ILE A 17 -2.71 6.48 -0.55
N ALA A 18 -3.91 6.17 -1.06
CA ALA A 18 -4.92 5.45 -0.28
C ALA A 18 -4.46 4.04 0.10
N ASN A 19 -3.69 3.38 -0.77
CA ASN A 19 -3.11 2.07 -0.55
C ASN A 19 -2.12 2.07 0.62
N GLU A 20 -1.12 2.96 0.60
CA GLU A 20 -0.14 3.11 1.70
C GLU A 20 -0.79 3.49 3.04
N GLU A 21 -1.83 4.32 3.00
CA GLU A 21 -2.61 4.66 4.20
C GLU A 21 -3.35 3.47 4.80
N GLU A 22 -3.87 2.58 3.95
CA GLU A 22 -4.57 1.37 4.37
C GLU A 22 -3.58 0.30 4.87
N ASP A 23 -2.50 0.06 4.13
CA ASP A 23 -1.47 -0.93 4.46
C ASP A 23 -0.73 -0.57 5.75
N GLY A 24 -0.36 0.70 5.93
CA GLY A 24 0.25 1.17 7.18
C GLY A 24 -0.65 0.96 8.41
N ARG A 25 -1.98 1.09 8.26
CA ARG A 25 -2.93 0.78 9.34
C ARG A 25 -3.03 -0.71 9.62
N ILE A 26 -3.05 -1.52 8.56
CA ILE A 26 -3.06 -2.98 8.68
C ILE A 26 -1.81 -3.48 9.43
N TYR A 27 -0.62 -2.98 9.08
CA TYR A 27 0.61 -3.33 9.76
C TYR A 27 0.63 -2.87 11.22
N ALA A 28 0.06 -1.69 11.52
CA ALA A 28 -0.10 -1.24 12.90
C ALA A 28 -1.03 -2.18 13.71
N ASP A 29 -2.13 -2.63 13.11
CA ASP A 29 -3.07 -3.57 13.74
C ASP A 29 -2.43 -4.95 13.98
N PHE A 30 -1.61 -5.44 13.03
CA PHE A 30 -0.81 -6.65 13.22
C PHE A 30 0.19 -6.50 14.37
N ALA A 31 0.87 -5.36 14.46
CA ALA A 31 1.81 -5.10 15.53
C ALA A 31 1.11 -5.06 16.90
N GLU A 32 -0.08 -4.47 16.99
CA GLU A 32 -0.89 -4.45 18.21
C GLU A 32 -1.31 -5.87 18.62
N GLY A 33 -1.89 -6.63 17.69
CA GLY A 33 -2.39 -7.98 17.96
C GLY A 33 -1.30 -8.98 18.36
N LEU A 34 -0.06 -8.78 17.89
CA LEU A 34 1.08 -9.66 18.20
C LEU A 34 1.90 -9.22 19.41
N ARG A 35 1.64 -8.03 20.00
CA ARG A 35 2.54 -7.43 21.01
C ARG A 35 2.73 -8.29 22.26
N GLY A 36 1.68 -8.98 22.69
CA GLY A 36 1.71 -9.83 23.89
C GLY A 36 2.51 -11.12 23.70
N ASP A 37 2.17 -11.89 22.67
CA ASP A 37 2.70 -13.24 22.48
C ASP A 37 3.96 -13.29 21.59
N TYR A 38 4.13 -12.31 20.69
CA TYR A 38 5.19 -12.28 19.67
C TYR A 38 5.82 -10.87 19.53
N PRO A 39 6.46 -10.33 20.59
CA PRO A 39 6.96 -8.95 20.61
C PRO A 39 8.04 -8.67 19.54
N GLY A 40 8.83 -9.67 19.15
CA GLY A 40 9.80 -9.55 18.08
C GLY A 40 9.15 -9.32 16.72
N SER A 41 8.08 -10.06 16.41
CA SER A 41 7.30 -9.89 15.18
C SER A 41 6.49 -8.61 15.18
N ALA A 42 5.90 -8.24 16.33
CA ALA A 42 5.23 -6.95 16.49
C ALA A 42 6.15 -5.77 16.12
N LYS A 43 7.43 -5.82 16.54
CA LYS A 43 8.42 -4.79 16.19
C LYS A 43 8.72 -4.72 14.69
N VAL A 44 8.67 -5.85 13.97
CA VAL A 44 8.83 -5.86 12.51
C VAL A 44 7.65 -5.15 11.85
N PHE A 45 6.42 -5.52 12.19
CA PHE A 45 5.24 -4.86 11.62
C PHE A 45 5.12 -3.37 11.99
N SER A 46 5.56 -2.97 13.19
CA SER A 46 5.66 -1.54 13.53
C SER A 46 6.65 -0.78 12.65
N LYS A 47 7.71 -1.43 12.16
CA LYS A 47 8.65 -0.80 11.21
C LYS A 47 8.04 -0.72 9.81
N MET A 48 7.41 -1.80 9.34
CA MET A 48 6.70 -1.79 8.05
C MET A 48 5.65 -0.67 8.02
N ALA A 49 4.82 -0.55 9.06
CA ALA A 49 3.86 0.55 9.19
C ALA A 49 4.48 1.96 9.12
N ALA A 50 5.72 2.12 9.59
CA ALA A 50 6.44 3.39 9.49
C ALA A 50 7.01 3.62 8.07
N GLU A 51 7.44 2.55 7.39
CA GLU A 51 7.93 2.56 6.01
C GLU A 51 6.81 2.95 5.02
N GLU A 52 5.62 2.35 5.15
CA GLU A 52 4.39 2.78 4.43
C GLU A 52 4.08 4.27 4.67
N GLY A 53 4.40 4.76 5.87
CA GLY A 53 4.26 6.17 6.22
C GLY A 53 5.16 7.08 5.40
N GLU A 54 6.38 6.64 5.10
CA GLU A 54 7.33 7.37 4.25
C GLU A 54 6.95 7.25 2.77
N HIS A 55 6.53 6.08 2.30
CA HIS A 55 5.99 5.89 0.95
C HIS A 55 4.81 6.82 0.69
N ARG A 56 3.83 6.86 1.60
CA ARG A 56 2.70 7.80 1.56
C ARG A 56 3.18 9.24 1.46
N ARG A 57 4.18 9.64 2.25
CA ARG A 57 4.71 11.01 2.23
C ARG A 57 5.30 11.36 0.86
N LEU A 58 6.10 10.47 0.27
CA LEU A 58 6.68 10.66 -1.06
C LEU A 58 5.59 10.79 -2.14
N LEU A 59 4.56 9.97 -2.07
CA LEU A 59 3.42 10.04 -2.99
C LEU A 59 2.61 11.32 -2.82
N LEU A 60 2.39 11.78 -1.59
CA LEU A 60 1.72 13.05 -1.29
C LEU A 60 2.51 14.24 -1.84
N ASP A 61 3.82 14.26 -1.64
CA ASP A 61 4.71 15.31 -2.16
C ASP A 61 4.63 15.35 -3.70
N MET A 62 4.71 14.19 -4.36
CA MET A 62 4.56 14.07 -5.83
C MET A 62 3.18 14.53 -6.30
N TYR A 63 2.11 14.13 -5.59
CA TYR A 63 0.76 14.50 -5.94
C TYR A 63 0.55 16.02 -5.85
N LEU A 64 1.01 16.62 -4.75
CA LEU A 64 0.89 18.06 -4.51
C LEU A 64 1.60 18.87 -5.61
N GLU A 65 2.81 18.44 -6.00
CA GLU A 65 3.59 19.07 -7.06
C GLU A 65 2.86 19.01 -8.42
N LYS A 66 2.25 17.87 -8.77
CA LYS A 66 1.66 17.63 -10.09
C LYS A 66 0.21 18.11 -10.22
N PHE A 67 -0.60 17.90 -9.18
CA PHE A 67 -2.07 17.96 -9.26
C PHE A 67 -2.71 18.87 -8.22
N GLY A 68 -1.93 19.44 -7.30
CA GLY A 68 -2.40 20.33 -6.24
C GLY A 68 -3.01 19.59 -5.04
N ALA A 69 -3.69 20.34 -4.17
CA ALA A 69 -4.06 19.86 -2.83
C ALA A 69 -5.27 18.91 -2.77
N HIS A 70 -6.10 18.86 -3.81
CA HIS A 70 -7.33 18.06 -3.77
C HIS A 70 -7.11 16.65 -4.33
N ILE A 71 -6.95 15.70 -3.41
CA ILE A 71 -6.84 14.27 -3.70
C ILE A 71 -8.26 13.66 -3.74
N PRO A 72 -8.70 13.08 -4.87
CA PRO A 72 -10.00 12.41 -4.93
C PRO A 72 -9.95 11.13 -4.10
N LEU A 73 -11.06 10.82 -3.43
CA LEU A 73 -11.21 9.55 -2.74
C LEU A 73 -11.37 8.43 -3.78
N ILE A 74 -10.37 7.56 -3.86
CA ILE A 74 -10.39 6.33 -4.64
C ILE A 74 -9.81 5.23 -3.76
N ARG A 75 -10.39 4.02 -3.83
CA ARG A 75 -9.94 2.90 -3.02
C ARG A 75 -9.73 1.66 -3.88
N ARG A 76 -8.96 0.70 -3.37
CA ARG A 76 -8.69 -0.59 -4.06
C ARG A 76 -9.97 -1.28 -4.51
N GLN A 77 -11.00 -1.30 -3.65
CA GLN A 77 -12.31 -1.90 -3.96
C GLN A 77 -13.08 -1.22 -5.10
N ASP A 78 -12.73 0.01 -5.47
CA ASP A 78 -13.39 0.73 -6.56
C ASP A 78 -12.77 0.38 -7.93
N VAL A 79 -11.64 -0.33 -7.93
CA VAL A 79 -10.83 -0.63 -9.11
C VAL A 79 -10.75 -2.15 -9.33
N ARG A 80 -11.11 -2.59 -10.54
CA ARG A 80 -11.04 -4.01 -10.91
C ARG A 80 -9.59 -4.49 -10.94
N GLY A 81 -9.38 -5.71 -10.46
CA GLY A 81 -8.07 -6.37 -10.46
C GLY A 81 -7.30 -6.25 -9.16
N PHE A 82 -7.78 -5.46 -8.19
CA PHE A 82 -7.33 -5.51 -6.81
C PHE A 82 -8.09 -6.59 -6.04
N ILE A 83 -7.38 -7.35 -5.22
CA ILE A 83 -7.99 -8.17 -4.19
C ILE A 83 -8.14 -7.26 -2.97
N SER A 84 -9.35 -7.13 -2.44
CA SER A 84 -9.52 -6.42 -1.17
C SER A 84 -8.99 -7.32 -0.06
N PRO A 85 -8.05 -6.86 0.77
CA PRO A 85 -7.64 -7.63 1.93
C PRO A 85 -8.87 -7.89 2.82
N PRO A 86 -8.99 -9.10 3.41
CA PRO A 86 -10.06 -9.37 4.34
C PRO A 86 -10.01 -8.37 5.51
N ALA A 87 -11.16 -8.02 6.06
CA ALA A 87 -11.25 -7.10 7.20
C ALA A 87 -10.55 -7.68 8.45
N LEU A 88 -9.27 -7.36 8.66
CA LEU A 88 -8.42 -7.98 9.68
C LEU A 88 -8.92 -7.72 11.10
N TRP A 89 -9.60 -6.59 11.34
CA TRP A 89 -10.28 -6.28 12.60
C TRP A 89 -11.40 -7.27 12.97
N GLN A 90 -11.84 -8.12 12.03
CA GLN A 90 -12.81 -9.18 12.28
C GLN A 90 -12.14 -10.51 12.70
N MET A 91 -10.82 -10.65 12.58
CA MET A 91 -10.11 -11.88 12.92
C MET A 91 -9.75 -11.90 14.42
N LYS A 92 -10.60 -12.56 15.22
CA LYS A 92 -10.49 -12.64 16.70
C LYS A 92 -9.20 -13.29 17.24
N VAL A 93 -8.49 -14.10 16.44
CA VAL A 93 -7.22 -14.73 16.81
C VAL A 93 -6.36 -14.83 15.56
N LEU A 94 -5.45 -13.89 15.37
CA LEU A 94 -4.48 -13.95 14.29
C LEU A 94 -3.29 -14.82 14.75
N SER A 95 -3.17 -16.04 14.22
CA SER A 95 -1.91 -16.79 14.39
C SER A 95 -0.78 -16.08 13.65
N LEU A 96 0.43 -16.11 14.18
CA LEU A 96 1.60 -15.46 13.57
C LEU A 96 1.79 -15.84 12.09
N ASP A 97 1.56 -17.12 11.75
CA ASP A 97 1.68 -17.59 10.37
C ASP A 97 0.60 -17.00 9.45
N SER A 98 -0.61 -16.77 9.95
CA SER A 98 -1.68 -16.14 9.17
C SER A 98 -1.38 -14.67 8.93
N VAL A 99 -0.84 -13.96 9.92
CA VAL A 99 -0.39 -12.56 9.76
C VAL A 99 0.71 -12.46 8.72
N ARG A 100 1.73 -13.33 8.81
CA ARG A 100 2.84 -13.35 7.85
C ARG A 100 2.39 -13.62 6.42
N ARG A 101 1.53 -14.62 6.23
CA ARG A 101 0.95 -14.90 4.90
C ARG A 101 0.15 -13.72 4.36
N GLN A 102 -0.61 -13.05 5.22
CA GLN A 102 -1.38 -11.89 4.80
C GLN A 102 -0.48 -10.72 4.39
N ALA A 103 0.57 -10.43 5.18
CA ALA A 103 1.56 -9.42 4.84
C ALA A 103 2.25 -9.74 3.50
N GLU A 104 2.72 -10.97 3.31
CA GLU A 104 3.35 -11.41 2.05
C GLU A 104 2.43 -11.21 0.83
N LEU A 105 1.12 -11.50 0.97
CA LEU A 105 0.16 -11.26 -0.11
C LEU A 105 -0.02 -9.76 -0.39
N MET A 106 -0.06 -8.92 0.65
CA MET A 106 -0.18 -7.47 0.49
C MET A 106 1.02 -6.90 -0.25
N GLU A 107 2.24 -7.28 0.13
CA GLU A 107 3.49 -6.85 -0.50
C GLU A 107 3.55 -7.27 -1.98
N ILE A 108 3.17 -8.52 -2.29
CA ILE A 108 3.11 -9.00 -3.69
C ILE A 108 2.12 -8.17 -4.52
N GLU A 109 0.96 -7.84 -3.95
CA GLU A 109 -0.06 -7.04 -4.63
C GLU A 109 0.38 -5.59 -4.81
N ALA A 110 0.98 -4.97 -3.79
CA ALA A 110 1.54 -3.63 -3.83
C ALA A 110 2.65 -3.52 -4.89
N ALA A 111 3.63 -4.45 -4.85
CA ALA A 111 4.69 -4.53 -5.86
C ALA A 111 4.11 -4.66 -7.28
N ARG A 112 3.11 -5.52 -7.48
CA ARG A 112 2.45 -5.69 -8.78
C ARG A 112 1.74 -4.41 -9.23
N PHE A 113 1.02 -3.76 -8.33
CA PHE A 113 0.35 -2.49 -8.58
C PHE A 113 1.37 -1.45 -9.05
N TYR A 114 2.44 -1.25 -8.28
CA TYR A 114 3.47 -0.26 -8.58
C TYR A 114 4.20 -0.53 -9.89
N ARG A 115 4.58 -1.78 -10.19
CA ARG A 115 5.17 -2.14 -11.49
C ARG A 115 4.22 -1.83 -12.65
N THR A 116 2.93 -2.14 -12.49
CA THR A 116 1.93 -1.89 -13.53
C THR A 116 1.71 -0.39 -13.73
N ALA A 117 1.65 0.37 -12.63
CA ALA A 117 1.51 1.82 -12.65
C ALA A 117 2.73 2.50 -13.30
N ALA A 118 3.94 2.13 -12.88
CA ALA A 118 5.19 2.62 -13.45
C ALA A 118 5.32 2.31 -14.95
N GLY A 119 4.92 1.09 -15.37
CA GLY A 119 4.94 0.71 -16.79
C GLY A 119 4.10 1.63 -17.67
N ARG A 120 3.01 2.18 -17.13
CA ARG A 120 2.04 3.01 -17.85
C ARG A 120 2.29 4.52 -17.74
N SER A 121 3.02 4.98 -16.73
CA SER A 121 3.29 6.39 -16.47
C SER A 121 4.14 7.04 -17.56
N THR A 122 3.65 8.03 -18.31
CA THR A 122 4.49 8.74 -19.29
C THR A 122 5.35 9.83 -18.66
N ASP A 123 5.01 10.28 -17.46
CA ASP A 123 5.83 11.22 -16.69
C ASP A 123 7.02 10.51 -16.04
N ALA A 124 8.24 11.01 -16.29
CA ALA A 124 9.48 10.37 -15.84
C ALA A 124 9.67 10.41 -14.31
N PRO A 125 9.48 11.55 -13.61
CA PRO A 125 9.44 11.60 -12.16
C PRO A 125 8.45 10.62 -11.52
N VAL A 126 7.21 10.56 -12.04
CA VAL A 126 6.19 9.63 -11.53
C VAL A 126 6.60 8.17 -11.78
N ARG A 127 7.07 7.86 -12.99
CA ARG A 127 7.56 6.51 -13.34
C ARG A 127 8.69 6.06 -12.42
N LYS A 128 9.63 6.96 -12.11
CA LYS A 128 10.73 6.68 -11.19
C LYS A 128 10.20 6.36 -9.80
N LEU A 129 9.38 7.23 -9.22
CA LEU A 129 8.84 7.02 -7.87
C LEU A 129 8.07 5.70 -7.76
N LEU A 130 7.18 5.41 -8.71
CA LEU A 130 6.43 4.16 -8.71
C LEU A 130 7.33 2.93 -8.92
N GLY A 131 8.42 3.07 -9.69
CA GLY A 131 9.42 2.02 -9.85
C GLY A 131 10.20 1.74 -8.57
N ASP A 132 10.65 2.80 -7.88
CA ASP A 132 11.37 2.70 -6.62
C ASP A 132 10.48 2.07 -5.53
N LEU A 133 9.21 2.46 -5.46
CA LEU A 133 8.23 1.84 -4.54
C LEU A 133 8.04 0.36 -4.87
N ALA A 134 7.91 -0.01 -6.14
CA ALA A 134 7.82 -1.43 -6.51
C ALA A 134 9.01 -2.28 -6.08
N GLU A 135 10.21 -1.69 -5.95
CA GLU A 135 11.40 -2.36 -5.44
C GLU A 135 11.40 -2.42 -3.91
N ALA A 136 10.90 -1.38 -3.23
CA ALA A 136 10.73 -1.35 -1.78
C ALA A 136 9.78 -2.46 -1.29
N GLU A 137 8.60 -2.60 -1.91
CA GLU A 137 7.61 -3.65 -1.57
C GLU A 137 8.17 -5.08 -1.75
N VAL A 138 9.19 -5.27 -2.61
CA VAL A 138 9.82 -6.59 -2.80
C VAL A 138 10.82 -6.91 -1.69
N ALA A 139 11.33 -5.88 -1.02
CA ALA A 139 12.31 -6.00 0.05
C ALA A 139 11.68 -6.12 1.46
N HIS A 140 10.38 -5.82 1.58
CA HIS A 140 9.56 -6.04 2.77
C HIS A 140 9.41 -7.55 3.11
#